data_AF-A0AAW8ZT77-F1
#
_entry.id   AF-A0AAW8ZT77-F1
#
_cell.length_a   1.000
_cell.length_b   1.000
_cell.length_c   1.000
_cell.angle_alpha   90.00
_cell.angle_beta   90.00
_cell.angle_gamma   90.00
#
_symmetry.space_group_name_H-M   'P 1'
#
loop_
_entity.id
_entity.type
_entity.pdbx_description
1 polymer ?
#
loop_
_entity_poly.entity_id
_entity_poly.type
_entity_poly.pdbx_seq_one_letter_code
_entity_poly.pdbx_strand_id
1 'polypeptide(L)' 'MKAKTIILTVAVLASVLLAGCSDDRYSVSDDHCKPEYWQQLPDNPERAALIEACMTR' A
#
# COMPACT_ATOMS: atom_id res chain seq x y z
N MET A 1 -27.69 38.52 -8.63
CA MET A 1 -27.60 37.61 -9.79
C MET A 1 -26.30 36.83 -9.71
N LYS A 2 -26.43 35.53 -9.43
CA LYS A 2 -25.55 34.40 -9.77
C LYS A 2 -24.04 34.67 -9.81
N ALA A 3 -23.40 34.61 -8.64
CA ALA A 3 -21.97 34.32 -8.56
C ALA A 3 -21.74 32.93 -9.18
N LYS A 4 -20.92 32.94 -10.23
CA LYS A 4 -20.82 31.91 -11.26
C LYS A 4 -19.94 30.78 -10.75
N THR A 5 -20.57 29.61 -10.60
CA THR A 5 -20.00 28.29 -10.36
C THR A 5 -18.77 28.03 -11.22
N ILE A 6 -17.60 27.86 -10.59
CA ILE A 6 -16.45 27.15 -11.18
C ILE A 6 -15.88 26.24 -10.08
N ILE A 7 -16.54 25.11 -9.87
CA ILE A 7 -16.03 23.97 -9.12
C ILE A 7 -15.91 22.84 -10.14
N LEU A 8 -14.77 22.79 -10.82
CA LEU A 8 -14.30 21.75 -11.75
C LEU A 8 -12.77 21.79 -11.58
N THR A 9 -11.98 20.75 -11.37
CA THR A 9 -12.10 19.30 -11.50
C THR A 9 -10.72 18.77 -11.05
N VAL A 10 -10.60 17.46 -10.85
CA VAL A 10 -9.31 16.71 -10.78
C VAL A 10 -8.68 16.61 -9.39
N ALA A 11 -9.01 15.54 -8.69
CA ALA A 11 -8.04 14.55 -8.18
C ALA A 11 -8.77 13.37 -7.52
N VAL A 12 -9.59 12.65 -8.30
CA VAL A 12 -10.03 11.29 -7.91
C VAL A 12 -8.86 10.35 -8.23
N LEU A 13 -7.87 10.31 -7.36
CA LEU A 13 -6.78 9.31 -7.36
C LEU A 13 -6.43 8.94 -5.90
N ALA A 14 -7.43 8.78 -5.04
CA ALA A 14 -7.25 8.26 -3.68
C ALA A 14 -7.87 6.86 -3.50
N SER A 15 -8.17 6.16 -4.60
CA SER A 15 -8.78 4.82 -4.59
C SER A 15 -7.76 3.71 -4.85
N VAL A 16 -6.61 3.74 -4.17
CA VAL A 16 -5.67 2.59 -4.10
C VAL A 16 -5.62 1.95 -2.70
N LEU A 17 -6.17 2.59 -1.66
CA LEU A 17 -6.15 2.01 -0.30
C LEU A 17 -7.33 1.06 -0.01
N LEU A 18 -7.78 0.31 -1.02
CA LEU A 18 -8.69 -0.83 -0.84
C LEU A 18 -7.98 -2.18 -0.94
N ALA A 19 -6.65 -2.21 -0.96
CA ALA A 19 -5.90 -3.46 -0.93
C ALA A 19 -5.77 -3.98 0.52
N GLY A 20 -6.71 -4.85 0.90
CA GLY A 20 -6.52 -5.85 1.94
C GLY A 20 -6.86 -5.40 3.37
N CYS A 21 -7.64 -6.23 4.07
CA CYS A 21 -7.34 -6.45 5.48
C CYS A 21 -5.94 -7.06 5.52
N SER A 22 -4.92 -6.21 5.42
CA SER A 22 -3.54 -6.65 5.43
C SER A 22 -3.31 -7.26 6.80
N ASP A 23 -3.02 -8.55 6.82
CA ASP A 23 -2.45 -9.17 8.00
C ASP A 23 -1.18 -8.37 8.32
N ASP A 24 -1.10 -7.87 9.56
CA ASP A 24 -0.06 -6.92 9.98
C ASP A 24 1.36 -7.47 9.73
N ARG A 25 1.51 -8.79 9.60
CA ARG A 25 2.79 -9.46 9.28
C ARG A 25 3.28 -9.18 7.85
N TYR A 26 2.43 -8.68 6.95
CA TYR A 26 2.81 -8.26 5.59
C TYR A 26 2.85 -6.74 5.42
N SER A 27 2.76 -5.99 6.53
CA SER A 27 2.92 -4.54 6.50
C SER A 27 4.38 -4.15 6.25
N VAL A 28 4.58 -3.10 5.45
CA VAL A 28 5.91 -2.56 5.14
C VAL A 28 6.40 -1.73 6.33
N SER A 29 7.46 -2.19 6.98
CA SER A 29 8.11 -1.50 8.09
C SER A 29 9.62 -1.81 8.10
N ASP A 30 10.41 -1.00 8.82
CA ASP A 30 11.86 -1.23 8.95
C ASP A 30 12.19 -2.62 9.53
N ASP A 31 11.31 -3.14 10.40
CA ASP A 31 11.48 -4.48 10.97
C ASP A 31 11.04 -5.59 10.03
N HIS A 32 9.96 -5.38 9.26
CA HIS A 32 9.43 -6.40 8.35
C HIS A 32 10.19 -6.49 7.02
N CYS A 33 10.90 -5.44 6.62
CA CYS A 33 11.75 -5.44 5.43
C CYS A 33 13.10 -6.13 5.63
N LYS A 34 13.39 -6.61 6.85
CA LYS A 34 14.60 -7.40 7.13
C LYS A 34 14.51 -8.76 6.44
N PRO A 35 15.55 -9.20 5.71
CA PRO A 35 15.59 -10.53 5.09
C PRO A 35 15.22 -11.67 6.03
N GLU A 36 15.68 -11.57 7.27
CA GLU A 36 15.45 -12.56 8.31
C GLU A 36 13.96 -12.67 8.69
N TYR A 37 13.19 -11.59 8.55
CA TYR A 37 11.77 -11.56 8.89
C TYR A 37 10.93 -12.27 7.82
N TRP A 38 11.00 -11.82 6.57
CA TRP A 38 10.15 -12.38 5.53
C TRP A 38 10.56 -13.80 5.12
N GLN A 39 11.80 -14.23 5.37
CA GLN A 39 12.21 -15.64 5.21
C GLN A 39 11.48 -16.61 6.15
N GLN A 40 10.97 -16.11 7.29
CA GLN A 40 10.18 -16.91 8.24
C GLN A 40 8.70 -17.00 7.86
N LEU A 41 8.25 -16.17 6.91
CA LEU A 41 6.87 -16.16 6.45
C LEU A 41 6.61 -17.30 5.45
N PRO A 42 5.39 -17.87 5.42
CA PRO A 42 5.03 -18.91 4.46
C PRO A 42 5.16 -18.42 3.02
N ASP A 43 5.39 -19.36 2.10
CA ASP A 43 5.43 -19.04 0.67
C ASP A 43 4.05 -18.75 0.12
N ASN A 44 3.74 -17.46 0.06
CA ASN A 44 2.48 -16.95 -0.43
C ASN A 44 2.66 -15.61 -1.18
N PRO A 45 1.64 -15.20 -1.95
CA PRO A 45 1.69 -13.95 -2.69
C PRO A 45 1.86 -12.71 -1.81
N GLU A 46 1.39 -12.74 -0.56
CA GLU A 46 1.50 -11.62 0.38
C GLU A 46 2.95 -11.37 0.81
N ARG A 47 3.73 -12.44 1.02
CA ARG A 47 5.17 -12.35 1.25
C ARG A 47 5.89 -11.77 0.05
N ALA A 48 5.55 -12.20 -1.17
CA ALA A 48 6.14 -11.66 -2.39
C ALA A 48 5.83 -10.15 -2.54
N ALA A 49 4.59 -9.75 -2.26
CA ALA A 49 4.18 -8.35 -2.25
C ALA A 49 4.92 -7.52 -1.18
N LEU A 50 5.12 -8.07 0.03
CA LEU A 50 5.94 -7.43 1.08
C LEU A 50 7.38 -7.21 0.59
N ILE A 51 8.01 -8.24 0.02
CA ILE A 51 9.40 -8.16 -0.48
C ILE A 51 9.51 -7.10 -1.58
N GLU A 52 8.60 -7.11 -2.56
CA GLU A 52 8.57 -6.10 -3.63
C GLU A 52 8.42 -4.70 -3.06
N ALA A 53 7.44 -4.49 -2.17
CA ALA A 53 7.19 -3.19 -1.56
C ALA A 53 8.42 -2.68 -0.76
N CYS A 54 9.11 -3.56 -0.03
CA CYS A 54 10.35 -3.23 0.68
C CYS A 54 11.51 -2.86 -0.25
N MET A 55 11.58 -3.42 -1.47
CA MET A 55 12.60 -3.07 -2.47
C MET A 55 12.32 -1.75 -3.18
N THR A 56 11.05 -1.31 -3.24
CA THR A 56 10.63 -0.06 -3.90
C THR A 56 10.65 1.18 -3.01
N ARG A 57 11.02 1.04 -1.72
CA ARG A 57 11.15 2.14 -0.76
C ARG A 57 12.48 2.88 -0.95
#